data_AF-A0A2E7VD34-F1
#
_entry.id   AF-A0A2E7VD34-F1
#
_cell.length_a   1.000
_cell.length_b   1.000
_cell.length_c   1.000
_cell.angle_alpha   90.00
_cell.angle_beta   90.00
_cell.angle_gamma   90.00
#
_symmetry.space_group_name_H-M   'P 1'
#
loop_
_entity.id
_entity.type
_entity.pdbx_description
1 polymer ?
#
loop_
_entity_poly.entity_id
_entity_poly.type
_entity_poly.pdbx_seq_one_letter_code
_entity_poly.pdbx_strand_id
1 'polypeptide(L)'
;MSRTIHKTDKPVTLEGFQAILAPSKFGYSLAAIVDNTIIDKLETERSDVLKWAESKLKNPKRSTLKPEPWEEVSEGKYKIKFSWNEDNRPPVVDTEGTQVTDTKTPLYAGSTVKLGFYQKPYILRDGVTYGSSL
;
A
#
# COMPACT_ATOMS: atom_id res chain seq x y z
N MET A 1 -10.89 -9.44 11.09
CA MET A 1 -10.65 -9.95 9.73
C MET A 1 -9.25 -10.52 9.69
N SER A 2 -9.11 -11.74 9.19
CA SER A 2 -7.81 -12.31 8.84
C SER A 2 -7.14 -11.41 7.80
N ARG A 3 -5.84 -11.13 7.98
CA ARG A 3 -5.08 -10.31 7.03
C ARG A 3 -4.64 -11.20 5.88
N THR A 4 -5.11 -10.92 4.67
CA THR A 4 -4.62 -11.59 3.46
C THR A 4 -3.30 -10.94 3.07
N ILE A 5 -2.20 -11.69 3.15
CA ILE A 5 -0.88 -11.19 2.76
C ILE A 5 -0.69 -11.47 1.27
N HIS A 6 -0.58 -10.40 0.49
CA HIS A 6 -0.18 -10.45 -0.90
C HIS A 6 1.33 -10.37 -1.00
N LYS A 7 1.92 -11.29 -1.75
CA LYS A 7 3.34 -11.30 -2.07
C LYS A 7 3.51 -11.27 -3.58
N THR A 8 4.40 -10.42 -4.06
CA THR A 8 4.79 -10.42 -5.47
C THR A 8 5.78 -11.56 -5.74
N ASP A 9 5.40 -12.52 -6.57
CA ASP A 9 6.30 -13.64 -6.92
C ASP A 9 7.51 -13.16 -7.72
N LYS A 10 7.24 -12.28 -8.70
CA LYS A 10 8.24 -11.60 -9.51
C LYS A 10 8.57 -10.22 -8.90
N PRO A 11 9.83 -9.75 -8.99
CA PRO A 11 10.17 -8.40 -8.58
C PRO A 11 9.36 -7.36 -9.37
N VAL A 12 8.84 -6.37 -8.65
CA VAL A 12 8.14 -5.21 -9.20
C VAL A 12 9.06 -4.01 -9.26
N THR A 13 8.78 -3.09 -10.17
CA THR A 13 9.62 -1.89 -10.35
C THR A 13 9.11 -0.77 -9.47
N LEU A 14 10.01 -0.15 -8.71
CA LEU A 14 9.70 1.05 -7.94
C LEU A 14 9.52 2.26 -8.86
N GLU A 15 8.54 3.10 -8.58
CA GLU A 15 8.23 4.27 -9.37
C GLU A 15 7.91 5.48 -8.48
N GLY A 16 8.44 6.65 -8.83
CA GLY A 16 8.27 7.86 -8.03
C GLY A 16 9.19 7.91 -6.81
N PHE A 17 8.78 8.68 -5.81
CA PHE A 17 9.61 8.98 -4.66
C PHE A 17 9.62 7.84 -3.63
N GLN A 18 10.82 7.35 -3.29
CA GLN A 18 11.03 6.26 -2.35
C GLN A 18 11.61 6.81 -1.05
N ALA A 19 10.92 6.57 0.05
CA ALA A 19 11.32 6.97 1.40
C ALA A 19 11.04 5.84 2.38
N ILE A 20 11.65 4.68 2.15
CA ILE A 20 11.48 3.50 3.01
C ILE A 20 12.64 3.31 4.00
N LEU A 21 13.86 3.65 3.58
CA LEU A 21 15.06 3.56 4.42
C LEU A 21 15.27 4.83 5.24
N ALA A 22 15.08 6.00 4.64
CA ALA A 22 15.10 7.29 5.29
C ALA A 22 13.73 7.99 5.17
N PRO A 23 13.18 8.54 6.27
CA PRO A 23 11.89 9.21 6.23
C PRO A 23 11.98 10.53 5.46
N SER A 24 10.90 10.88 4.79
CA SER A 24 10.71 12.21 4.21
C SER A 24 10.08 13.16 5.23
N LYS A 25 9.93 14.44 4.87
CA LYS A 25 9.12 15.41 5.65
C LYS A 25 7.70 14.90 5.93
N PHE A 26 7.18 14.00 5.09
CA PHE A 26 5.82 13.45 5.19
C PHE A 26 5.79 12.00 5.71
N GLY A 27 6.90 11.50 6.27
CA GLY A 27 7.02 10.13 6.76
C GLY A 27 7.59 9.16 5.74
N TYR A 28 7.33 7.87 5.94
CA TYR A 28 7.82 6.80 5.07
C TYR A 28 6.84 6.52 3.95
N SER A 29 7.34 6.38 2.73
CA SER A 29 6.51 6.06 1.57
C SER A 29 7.24 5.18 0.58
N LEU A 30 6.49 4.35 -0.14
CA LEU A 30 6.98 3.55 -1.24
C LEU A 30 5.94 3.55 -2.34
N ALA A 31 6.38 3.57 -3.59
CA ALA A 31 5.47 3.43 -4.73
C ALA A 31 6.07 2.47 -5.75
N ALA A 32 5.23 1.60 -6.28
CA ALA A 32 5.63 0.52 -7.18
C ALA A 32 4.59 0.30 -8.26
N ILE A 33 5.04 -0.23 -9.39
CA ILE A 33 4.18 -0.62 -10.51
C ILE A 33 3.85 -2.10 -10.38
N VAL A 34 2.57 -2.44 -10.46
CA VAL A 34 2.03 -3.79 -10.48
C VAL A 34 1.15 -4.02 -11.69
N ASP A 35 1.01 -5.29 -12.06
CA ASP A 35 0.15 -5.72 -13.17
C ASP A 35 -1.30 -5.90 -12.72
N ASN A 36 -2.22 -5.97 -13.71
CA ASN A 36 -3.66 -6.18 -13.48
C ASN A 36 -3.98 -7.35 -12.55
N THR A 37 -3.20 -8.44 -12.61
CA THR A 37 -3.42 -9.64 -11.78
C THR A 37 -3.40 -9.38 -10.27
N ILE A 38 -2.65 -8.37 -9.82
CA ILE A 38 -2.61 -7.97 -8.40
C ILE A 38 -3.80 -7.07 -8.10
N ILE A 39 -4.13 -6.15 -9.01
CA ILE A 39 -5.26 -5.22 -8.85
C ILE A 39 -6.59 -5.97 -8.81
N ASP A 40 -6.82 -6.94 -9.69
CA ASP A 40 -8.05 -7.75 -9.71
C ASP A 40 -8.30 -8.43 -8.34
N LYS A 41 -7.23 -8.90 -7.69
CA LYS A 41 -7.30 -9.49 -6.34
C LYS A 41 -7.62 -8.42 -5.28
N LEU A 42 -6.98 -7.27 -5.36
CA LEU A 42 -7.19 -6.17 -4.42
C LEU A 42 -8.58 -5.55 -4.56
N GLU A 43 -9.13 -5.43 -5.77
CA GLU A 43 -10.50 -4.99 -6.04
C GLU A 43 -11.51 -5.95 -5.41
N THR A 44 -11.31 -7.26 -5.62
CA THR A 44 -12.16 -8.29 -5.02
C THR A 44 -12.15 -8.18 -3.49
N GLU A 45 -10.97 -8.10 -2.88
CA GLU A 45 -10.81 -7.94 -1.42
C GLU A 45 -11.35 -6.58 -0.93
N ARG A 46 -11.23 -5.53 -1.73
CA ARG A 46 -11.71 -4.18 -1.40
C ARG A 46 -13.19 -4.19 -1.11
N SER A 47 -13.98 -4.94 -1.87
CA SER A 47 -15.42 -5.04 -1.63
C SER A 47 -15.75 -5.49 -0.19
N ASP A 48 -15.05 -6.49 0.33
CA ASP A 48 -15.28 -7.04 1.68
C ASP A 48 -14.69 -6.15 2.78
N VAL A 49 -13.52 -5.56 2.51
CA VAL A 49 -12.89 -4.59 3.40
C VAL A 49 -13.76 -3.34 3.58
N LEU A 50 -14.39 -2.87 2.51
CA LEU A 50 -15.30 -1.71 2.55
C LEU A 50 -16.61 -2.03 3.28
N LYS A 51 -17.21 -3.22 3.10
CA LYS A 51 -18.39 -3.63 3.88
C LYS A 51 -18.13 -3.58 5.38
N TRP A 52 -16.96 -4.02 5.81
CA TRP A 52 -16.58 -3.91 7.22
C TRP A 52 -16.50 -2.44 7.66
N ALA A 53 -15.87 -1.58 6.86
CA ALA A 53 -15.75 -0.16 7.18
C ALA A 53 -17.12 0.52 7.28
N GLU A 54 -18.04 0.22 6.34
CA GLU A 54 -19.42 0.72 6.34
C GLU A 54 -20.18 0.33 7.60
N SER A 55 -20.00 -0.89 8.10
CA SER A 55 -20.62 -1.35 9.36
C SER A 55 -20.18 -0.58 10.61
N LYS A 56 -19.07 0.16 10.52
CA LYS A 56 -18.48 0.93 11.63
C LYS A 56 -18.68 2.44 11.49
N LEU A 57 -19.32 2.90 10.42
CA LEU A 57 -19.59 4.33 10.19
C LEU A 57 -20.63 4.85 11.17
N LYS A 58 -20.44 6.09 11.64
CA LYS A 58 -21.43 6.77 12.51
C LYS A 58 -22.72 7.10 11.76
N ASN A 59 -22.61 7.44 10.47
CA ASN A 59 -23.76 7.72 9.61
C ASN A 59 -23.51 7.25 8.17
N PRO A 60 -23.92 6.03 7.82
CA PRO A 60 -23.71 5.46 6.48
C PRO A 60 -24.35 6.27 5.34
N LYS A 61 -25.48 6.98 5.60
CA LYS A 61 -26.19 7.76 4.56
C LYS A 61 -25.49 9.06 4.15
N ARG A 62 -24.45 9.46 4.89
CA ARG A 62 -23.65 10.67 4.65
C ARG A 62 -22.17 10.33 4.54
N SER A 63 -21.85 9.09 4.20
CA SER A 63 -20.48 8.62 4.12
C SER A 63 -19.78 9.15 2.87
N THR A 64 -18.45 9.23 2.93
CA THR A 64 -17.61 9.58 1.78
C THR A 64 -16.59 8.47 1.58
N LEU A 65 -16.70 7.76 0.45
CA LEU A 65 -15.74 6.75 0.05
C LEU A 65 -14.52 7.43 -0.59
N LYS A 66 -13.33 7.11 -0.09
CA LYS A 66 -12.07 7.55 -0.70
C LYS A 66 -11.72 6.66 -1.89
N PRO A 67 -11.03 7.22 -2.93
CA PRO A 67 -10.58 6.46 -4.08
C PRO A 67 -9.71 5.25 -3.73
N GLU A 68 -9.43 4.45 -4.74
CA GLU A 68 -8.52 3.33 -4.63
C GLU A 68 -7.09 3.78 -4.34
N PRO A 69 -6.30 2.99 -3.58
CA PRO A 69 -4.91 3.30 -3.29
C PRO A 69 -3.96 2.98 -4.47
N TRP A 70 -4.51 2.63 -5.63
CA TRP A 70 -3.80 2.43 -6.89
C TRP A 70 -4.33 3.35 -7.98
N GLU A 71 -3.48 3.66 -8.95
CA GLU A 71 -3.79 4.49 -10.11
C GLU A 71 -3.26 3.82 -11.38
N GLU A 72 -4.06 3.77 -12.44
CA GLU A 72 -3.61 3.27 -13.73
C GLU A 72 -2.66 4.29 -14.38
N VAL A 73 -1.41 3.87 -14.65
CA VAL A 73 -0.38 4.74 -15.24
C VAL A 73 -0.13 4.44 -16.71
N SER A 74 -0.46 3.23 -17.15
CA SER A 74 -0.47 2.79 -18.54
C SER A 74 -1.35 1.55 -18.65
N GLU A 75 -1.79 1.21 -19.86
CA GLU A 75 -2.65 0.04 -20.11
C GLU A 75 -2.13 -1.22 -19.39
N GLY A 76 -2.93 -1.71 -18.42
CA GLY A 76 -2.63 -2.92 -17.64
C GLY A 76 -1.55 -2.78 -16.57
N LYS A 77 -1.04 -1.57 -16.31
CA LYS A 77 -0.07 -1.27 -15.24
C LYS A 77 -0.60 -0.22 -14.29
N TYR A 78 -0.51 -0.55 -13.01
CA TYR A 78 -1.04 0.27 -11.94
C TYR A 78 0.04 0.62 -10.96
N LYS A 79 0.05 1.88 -10.54
CA LYS A 79 0.92 2.38 -9.51
C LYS A 79 0.22 2.24 -8.17
N ILE A 80 0.79 1.42 -7.29
CA ILE A 80 0.37 1.32 -5.89
C ILE A 80 1.22 2.22 -5.02
N LYS A 81 0.59 2.88 -4.04
CA LYS A 81 1.28 3.75 -3.10
C LYS A 81 1.10 3.26 -1.68
N PHE A 82 2.20 3.21 -0.95
CA PHE A 82 2.27 2.86 0.45
C PHE A 82 2.73 4.05 1.29
N SER A 83 2.22 4.11 2.51
CA SER A 83 2.62 5.13 3.49
C SER A 83 2.62 4.55 4.89
N TRP A 84 3.70 4.82 5.63
CA TRP A 84 3.86 4.36 7.00
C TRP A 84 4.39 5.47 7.91
N ASN A 85 4.05 5.34 9.19
CA ASN A 85 4.73 6.06 10.26
C ASN A 85 5.98 5.26 10.69
N GLU A 86 6.84 5.89 11.48
CA GLU A 86 8.09 5.26 11.97
C GLU A 86 7.87 3.94 12.70
N ASP A 87 6.80 3.86 13.52
CA ASP A 87 6.47 2.66 14.30
C ASP A 87 5.94 1.49 13.45
N ASN A 88 5.37 1.79 12.28
CA ASN A 88 4.63 0.82 11.45
C ASN A 88 5.32 0.52 10.12
N ARG A 89 6.56 0.97 9.94
CA ARG A 89 7.30 0.73 8.71
C ARG A 89 7.67 -0.76 8.59
N PRO A 90 7.54 -1.36 7.39
CA PRO A 90 7.94 -2.74 7.19
C PRO A 90 9.48 -2.85 7.21
N PRO A 91 10.04 -3.98 7.65
CA PRO A 91 11.46 -4.25 7.51
C PRO A 91 11.83 -4.38 6.03
N VAL A 92 12.96 -3.81 5.65
CA VAL A 92 13.56 -4.00 4.33
C VAL A 92 14.65 -5.06 4.47
N VAL A 93 14.59 -6.07 3.61
CA VAL A 93 15.59 -7.15 3.57
C VAL A 93 16.23 -7.21 2.19
N ASP A 94 17.48 -7.67 2.14
CA ASP A 94 18.18 -7.95 0.90
C ASP A 94 17.76 -9.32 0.31
N THR A 95 18.43 -9.73 -0.76
CA THR A 95 18.16 -11.01 -1.45
C THR A 95 18.50 -12.25 -0.62
N GLU A 96 19.35 -12.12 0.40
CA GLU A 96 19.73 -13.19 1.32
C GLU A 96 18.81 -13.24 2.55
N GLY A 97 17.91 -12.26 2.68
CA GLY A 97 16.98 -12.15 3.82
C GLY A 97 17.58 -11.40 5.00
N THR A 98 18.73 -10.75 4.84
CA THR A 98 19.35 -9.93 5.88
C THR A 98 18.71 -8.54 5.91
N GLN A 99 18.41 -8.04 7.10
CA GLN A 99 17.78 -6.74 7.25
C GLN A 99 18.73 -5.61 6.83
N VAL A 100 18.26 -4.75 5.93
CA VAL A 100 18.97 -3.54 5.53
C VAL A 100 18.73 -2.46 6.59
N THR A 101 19.77 -2.17 7.37
CA THR A 101 19.72 -1.14 8.42
C THR A 101 20.32 0.19 7.99
N ASP A 102 21.12 0.19 6.93
CA ASP A 102 21.77 1.41 6.43
C ASP A 102 20.79 2.32 5.69
N THR A 103 20.50 3.46 6.32
CA THR A 103 19.64 4.52 5.77
C THR A 103 20.20 5.20 4.52
N LYS A 104 21.51 5.05 4.24
CA LYS A 104 22.17 5.62 3.06
C LYS A 104 22.12 4.70 1.85
N THR A 105 21.63 3.47 2.00
CA THR A 105 21.52 2.55 0.88
C THR A 105 20.57 3.16 -0.18
N PRO A 106 21.05 3.35 -1.41
CA PRO A 106 20.26 3.99 -2.45
C PRO A 106 19.11 3.08 -2.88
N LEU A 107 17.87 3.49 -2.59
CA LEU A 107 16.67 2.88 -3.16
C LEU A 107 15.92 3.94 -3.95
N TYR A 108 15.92 3.80 -5.27
CA TYR A 108 15.39 4.81 -6.19
C TYR A 108 14.30 4.23 -7.09
N ALA A 109 13.61 5.11 -7.81
CA ALA A 109 12.76 4.69 -8.91
C ALA A 109 13.58 3.89 -9.94
N GLY A 110 13.01 2.81 -10.47
CA GLY A 110 13.68 1.86 -11.36
C GLY A 110 14.30 0.65 -10.65
N SER A 111 14.51 0.71 -9.33
CA SER A 111 14.93 -0.48 -8.57
C SER A 111 13.84 -1.55 -8.58
N THR A 112 14.25 -2.82 -8.60
CA THR A 112 13.32 -3.96 -8.55
C THR A 112 13.28 -4.55 -7.15
N VAL A 113 12.08 -4.75 -6.61
CA VAL A 113 11.87 -5.26 -5.25
C VAL A 113 10.77 -6.31 -5.23
N LYS A 114 10.77 -7.21 -4.24
CA LYS A 114 9.59 -8.02 -3.92
C LYS A 114 8.83 -7.37 -2.79
N LEU A 115 7.53 -7.21 -2.95
CA LEU A 115 6.66 -6.60 -1.95
C LEU A 115 5.81 -7.66 -1.27
N GLY A 116 5.73 -7.57 0.05
CA GLY A 116 4.75 -8.25 0.89
C GLY A 116 3.86 -7.21 1.54
N PHE A 117 2.57 -7.20 1.24
CA PHE A 117 1.64 -6.19 1.74
C PHE A 117 0.24 -6.78 1.94
N TYR A 118 -0.63 -6.05 2.60
CA TYR A 118 -2.01 -6.46 2.82
C TYR A 118 -2.91 -5.24 2.72
N GLN A 119 -4.16 -5.46 2.32
CA GLN A 119 -5.13 -4.39 2.28
C GLN A 119 -5.81 -4.23 3.64
N LYS A 120 -5.93 -2.99 4.13
CA LYS A 120 -6.62 -2.69 5.38
C LYS A 120 -7.68 -1.60 5.19
N PRO A 121 -8.84 -1.72 5.85
CA PRO A 121 -9.82 -0.64 5.89
C PRO A 121 -9.33 0.47 6.82
N TYR A 122 -9.75 1.71 6.54
CA TYR A 122 -9.63 2.81 7.48
C TYR A 122 -10.91 3.64 7.51
N ILE A 123 -11.12 4.33 8.61
CA ILE A 123 -12.16 5.34 8.80
C ILE A 123 -11.47 6.57 9.39
N LEU A 124 -11.70 7.74 8.80
CA LEU A 124 -11.12 8.98 9.31
C LEU A 124 -11.79 9.38 10.64
N ARG A 125 -11.15 10.31 11.35
CA ARG A 125 -11.64 10.77 12.66
C ARG A 125 -13.04 11.40 12.60
N ASP A 126 -13.47 11.84 11.42
CA ASP A 126 -14.83 12.34 11.18
C ASP A 126 -15.92 11.24 11.35
N GLY A 127 -15.55 9.96 11.28
CA GLY A 127 -16.44 8.81 11.45
C GLY A 127 -17.40 8.58 10.28
N VAL A 128 -17.21 9.28 9.16
CA VAL A 128 -18.06 9.19 7.95
C VAL A 128 -17.24 8.99 6.67
N THR A 129 -15.96 9.36 6.67
CA THR A 129 -15.05 9.13 5.55
C THR A 129 -14.29 7.82 5.75
N TYR A 130 -14.26 6.97 4.74
CA TYR A 130 -13.65 5.64 4.80
C TYR A 130 -13.00 5.25 3.48
N GLY A 131 -12.19 4.20 3.52
CA GLY A 131 -11.55 3.64 2.32
C GLY A 131 -10.70 2.43 2.67
N SER A 132 -9.89 1.99 1.71
CA SER A 132 -8.82 1.03 1.95
C SER A 132 -7.44 1.63 1.68
N SER A 133 -6.45 1.13 2.40
CA SER A 133 -5.04 1.48 2.25
C SER A 133 -4.22 0.19 2.19
N LEU A 134 -3.03 0.30 1.61
CA LEU A 134 -2.03 -0.78 1.54
C LEU A 134 -0.93 -0.57 2.58
#